data_AF-A1B9G2-F1
#
_entry.id   AF-A1B9G2-F1
#
_cell.length_a   1.000
_cell.length_b   1.000
_cell.length_c   1.000
_cell.angle_alpha   90.00
_cell.angle_beta   90.00
_cell.angle_gamma   90.00
#
_symmetry.space_group_name_H-M   'P 1'
#
loop_
_entity.id
_entity.type
_entity.pdbx_description
1 polymer ?
#
loop_
_entity_poly.entity_id
_entity_poly.type
_entity_poly.pdbx_seq_one_letter_code
_entity_poly.pdbx_strand_id
1 'polypeptide(L)'
;MRAPVQIPPLNLWPDRDTRQSWRYLEAQTPVDFTQTLEGVGYTAEILILRCGSVIWQAPLDLDAEGYVSVTVPQTVGQTLRSPARIDATYEIRINAPEPELSLVWIGPVSVYEVHS
;
A
#
# COMPACT_ATOMS: atom_id res chain seq x y z
N MET A 1 2.26 -18.41 4.32
CA MET A 1 2.10 -17.04 3.81
C MET A 1 1.96 -17.13 2.29
N ARG A 2 0.93 -16.51 1.72
CA ARG A 2 0.66 -16.57 0.27
C ARG A 2 1.75 -15.82 -0.50
N ALA A 3 1.93 -16.15 -1.79
CA ALA A 3 2.88 -15.44 -2.64
C ALA A 3 2.47 -13.96 -2.78
N PRO A 4 3.43 -13.01 -2.89
CA PRO A 4 3.11 -11.61 -3.04
C PRO A 4 2.26 -11.34 -4.30
N VAL A 5 1.25 -10.48 -4.16
CA VAL A 5 0.38 -10.05 -5.26
C VAL A 5 0.94 -8.76 -5.85
N GLN A 6 1.15 -8.73 -7.16
CA GLN A 6 1.53 -7.50 -7.88
C GLN A 6 0.30 -6.60 -8.04
N ILE A 7 0.42 -5.34 -7.63
CA ILE A 7 -0.65 -4.35 -7.71
C ILE A 7 -0.21 -3.10 -8.50
N PRO A 8 -1.16 -2.28 -9.00
CA PRO A 8 -0.84 -1.10 -9.81
C PRO A 8 0.07 -0.09 -9.09
N PRO A 9 0.78 0.79 -9.80
CA PRO A 9 1.67 1.76 -9.18
C PRO A 9 1.00 2.67 -8.14
N LEU A 10 1.72 2.97 -7.06
CA LEU A 10 1.39 4.08 -6.17
C LEU A 10 1.90 5.37 -6.80
N ASN A 11 0.99 6.21 -7.27
CA ASN A 11 1.36 7.47 -7.88
C ASN A 11 1.38 8.57 -6.82
N LEU A 12 2.49 9.28 -6.67
CA LEU A 12 2.68 10.33 -5.68
C LEU A 12 2.89 11.68 -6.34
N TRP A 13 2.36 12.71 -5.69
CA TRP A 13 2.55 14.10 -6.07
C TRP A 13 3.45 14.82 -5.05
N PRO A 14 4.49 15.54 -5.47
CA PRO A 14 5.39 16.26 -4.56
C PRO A 14 4.81 17.58 -4.04
N ASP A 15 3.67 18.03 -4.56
CA ASP A 15 3.01 19.31 -4.26
C ASP A 15 1.67 19.16 -3.53
N ARG A 16 1.23 17.93 -3.25
CA ARG A 16 0.00 17.63 -2.53
C ARG A 16 0.00 16.23 -1.94
N ASP A 17 -0.77 16.05 -0.88
CA ASP A 17 -1.02 14.74 -0.33
C ASP A 17 -1.76 13.88 -1.36
N THR A 18 -1.40 12.59 -1.41
CA THR A 18 -1.97 11.65 -2.37
C THR A 18 -2.80 10.61 -1.64
N ARG A 19 -4.10 10.60 -1.90
CA ARG A 19 -4.99 9.52 -1.46
C ARG A 19 -4.99 8.41 -2.49
N GLN A 20 -4.69 7.20 -2.04
CA GLN A 20 -4.73 6.00 -2.87
C GLN A 20 -5.56 4.92 -2.18
N SER A 21 -6.31 4.16 -2.97
CA SER A 21 -6.98 2.95 -2.52
C SER A 21 -6.72 1.79 -3.49
N TRP A 22 -6.80 0.58 -2.95
CA TRP A 22 -6.65 -0.66 -3.68
C TRP A 22 -7.77 -1.60 -3.27
N ARG A 23 -8.22 -2.44 -4.21
CA ARG A 23 -9.18 -3.51 -3.94
C ARG A 23 -8.65 -4.80 -4.53
N TYR A 24 -8.60 -5.83 -3.71
CA TYR A 24 -8.23 -7.17 -4.16
C TYR A 24 -9.47 -8.04 -4.32
N LEU A 25 -9.52 -8.76 -5.44
CA LEU A 25 -10.60 -9.67 -5.78
C LEU A 25 -10.03 -11.09 -5.79
N GLU A 26 -10.58 -11.97 -4.97
CA GLU A 26 -10.33 -13.41 -5.03
C GLU A 26 -11.44 -14.07 -5.86
N ALA A 27 -11.08 -14.72 -6.97
CA ALA A 27 -12.05 -15.32 -7.89
C ALA A 27 -13.21 -14.37 -8.29
N GLN A 28 -12.88 -13.11 -8.61
CA GLN A 28 -13.82 -12.03 -8.95
C GLN A 28 -14.70 -11.53 -7.79
N THR A 29 -14.46 -12.01 -6.57
CA THR A 29 -15.19 -11.60 -5.37
C THR A 29 -14.29 -10.72 -4.50
N PRO A 30 -14.77 -9.55 -4.02
CA PRO A 30 -14.02 -8.74 -3.07
C PRO A 30 -13.68 -9.51 -1.81
N VAL A 31 -12.45 -9.36 -1.32
CA VAL A 31 -12.07 -9.91 -0.02
C VAL A 31 -12.69 -9.07 1.09
N ASP A 32 -13.36 -9.73 2.03
CA ASP A 32 -13.96 -9.12 3.21
C ASP A 32 -12.93 -9.08 4.36
N PHE A 33 -12.63 -7.89 4.86
CA PHE A 33 -11.70 -7.66 5.97
C PHE A 33 -12.39 -7.43 7.32
N THR A 34 -13.70 -7.67 7.43
CA THR A 34 -14.48 -7.48 8.67
C THR A 34 -14.43 -8.69 9.62
N GLN A 35 -13.93 -9.84 9.14
CA GLN A 35 -13.82 -11.05 9.95
C GLN A 35 -12.93 -10.82 11.18
N THR A 36 -13.36 -11.36 12.31
CA THR A 36 -12.60 -11.36 13.56
C THR A 36 -12.45 -12.79 14.10
N LEU A 37 -11.34 -13.05 14.80
CA LEU A 37 -11.10 -14.28 15.56
C LEU A 37 -10.71 -13.87 16.98
N GLU A 38 -11.45 -14.36 17.98
CA GLU A 38 -11.23 -14.00 19.40
C GLU A 38 -11.20 -12.48 19.67
N GLY A 39 -11.93 -11.70 18.86
CA GLY A 39 -11.97 -10.24 18.96
C GLY A 39 -10.81 -9.51 18.26
N VAL A 40 -9.90 -10.24 17.62
CA VAL A 40 -8.83 -9.67 16.76
C VAL A 40 -9.29 -9.67 15.31
N GLY A 41 -9.23 -8.52 14.65
CA GLY A 41 -9.57 -8.35 13.23
C GLY A 41 -8.35 -8.23 12.33
N TYR A 42 -8.60 -8.02 11.04
CA TYR A 42 -7.54 -7.72 10.08
C TYR A 42 -6.84 -6.40 10.42
N THR A 43 -5.54 -6.35 10.16
CA THR A 43 -4.75 -5.11 10.21
C THR A 43 -3.98 -4.96 8.92
N ALA A 44 -3.69 -3.73 8.53
CA ALA A 44 -2.92 -3.47 7.32
C ALA A 44 -1.97 -2.28 7.49
N GLU A 45 -0.81 -2.40 6.85
CA GLU A 45 0.20 -1.34 6.80
C GLU A 45 0.81 -1.25 5.41
N ILE A 46 1.26 -0.05 5.05
CA ILE A 46 2.05 0.19 3.86
C ILE A 46 3.48 0.57 4.26
N LEU A 47 4.43 0.05 3.50
CA LEU A 47 5.83 0.42 3.56
C LEU A 47 6.23 0.94 2.18
N ILE A 48 6.81 2.12 2.12
CA ILE A 48 7.44 2.65 0.90
C ILE A 48 8.94 2.50 1.06
N LEU A 49 9.56 1.76 0.14
CA LEU A 49 10.96 1.40 0.17
C LEU A 49 11.72 2.04 -0.99
N ARG A 50 12.99 2.34 -0.75
CA ARG A 50 13.96 2.73 -1.77
C ARG A 50 15.28 2.02 -1.50
N CYS A 51 15.81 1.31 -2.50
CA CYS A 51 17.03 0.51 -2.34
C CYS A 51 16.98 -0.46 -1.13
N GLY A 52 15.81 -1.05 -0.85
CA GLY A 52 15.61 -1.96 0.28
C GLY A 52 15.49 -1.30 1.66
N SER A 53 15.58 0.04 1.75
CA SER A 53 15.36 0.79 3.00
C SER A 53 13.95 1.35 3.06
N VAL A 54 13.28 1.22 4.21
CA VAL A 54 11.95 1.81 4.44
C VAL A 54 12.11 3.32 4.60
N ILE A 55 11.48 4.08 3.70
CA ILE A 55 11.45 5.54 3.71
C ILE A 55 10.24 6.05 4.48
N TRP A 56 9.12 5.34 4.37
CA TRP A 56 7.88 5.73 5.02
C TRP A 56 7.03 4.50 5.32
N GLN A 57 6.30 4.53 6.44
CA GLN A 57 5.41 3.46 6.87
C GLN A 57 4.18 4.08 7.54
N ALA A 58 3.01 3.51 7.28
CA ALA A 58 1.78 3.93 7.90
C ALA A 58 0.77 2.77 7.99
N PRO A 59 -0.14 2.80 8.98
CA PRO A 59 -1.32 1.95 8.95
C PRO A 59 -2.22 2.30 7.76
N LEU A 60 -2.99 1.32 7.32
CA LEU A 60 -3.96 1.46 6.24
C LEU A 60 -5.38 1.36 6.80
N ASP A 61 -6.29 2.11 6.22
CA ASP A 61 -7.72 1.99 6.49
C ASP A 61 -8.28 0.82 5.68
N LEU A 62 -8.97 -0.10 6.37
CA LEU A 62 -9.69 -1.23 5.80
C LEU A 62 -11.18 -0.96 5.86
N ASP A 63 -11.88 -1.04 4.72
CA ASP A 63 -13.33 -0.92 4.69
C ASP A 63 -14.05 -2.23 4.42
N ALA A 64 -15.36 -2.24 4.69
CA ALA A 64 -16.22 -3.41 4.51
C ALA A 64 -16.48 -3.77 3.04
N GLU A 65 -16.08 -2.92 2.08
CA GLU A 65 -16.20 -3.18 0.65
C GLU A 65 -14.95 -3.87 0.07
N GLY A 66 -13.93 -4.08 0.91
CA GLY A 66 -12.67 -4.72 0.55
C GLY A 66 -11.62 -3.75 0.01
N TYR A 67 -11.80 -2.44 0.21
CA TYR A 67 -10.75 -1.47 -0.08
C TYR A 67 -9.77 -1.34 1.08
N VAL A 68 -8.52 -1.16 0.69
CA VAL A 68 -7.42 -0.74 1.56
C VAL A 68 -7.03 0.65 1.10
N SER A 69 -6.95 1.63 1.99
CA SER A 69 -6.67 3.01 1.60
C SER A 69 -5.69 3.73 2.51
N VAL A 70 -5.03 4.75 1.94
CA VAL A 70 -4.06 5.59 2.64
C VAL A 70 -4.02 6.99 2.05
N THR A 71 -3.66 7.95 2.88
CA THR A 71 -3.20 9.26 2.43
C THR A 71 -1.68 9.34 2.65
N VAL A 72 -0.94 9.39 1.55
CA VAL A 72 0.52 9.57 1.58
C VAL A 72 0.84 11.06 1.59
N PRO A 73 1.60 11.57 2.58
CA PRO A 73 1.96 12.97 2.64
C PRO A 73 2.81 13.41 1.44
N GLN A 74 2.63 14.66 1.00
CA GLN A 74 3.44 15.24 -0.08
C GLN A 74 4.96 15.17 0.19
N THR A 75 5.37 15.19 1.46
CA THR A 75 6.78 15.12 1.87
C THR A 75 7.44 13.81 1.47
N VAL A 76 6.67 12.72 1.35
CA VAL A 76 7.16 11.44 0.81
C VAL A 76 7.44 11.58 -0.68
N GLY A 77 6.51 12.18 -1.43
CA GLY A 77 6.71 12.51 -2.85
C GLY A 77 7.92 13.40 -3.08
N GLN A 78 8.15 14.40 -2.22
CA GLN A 78 9.33 15.27 -2.26
C GLN A 78 10.63 14.51 -1.96
N THR A 79 10.61 13.59 -1.00
CA THR A 79 11.77 12.75 -0.63
C THR A 79 12.16 11.80 -1.76
N LEU A 80 11.16 11.28 -2.47
CA LEU A 80 11.36 10.35 -3.59
C LEU A 80 11.59 11.07 -4.92
N ARG A 81 11.42 12.41 -4.98
CA ARG A 81 11.67 13.22 -6.17
C ARG A 81 13.13 13.09 -6.60
N SER A 82 13.37 12.34 -7.66
CA SER A 82 14.69 12.20 -8.26
C SER A 82 14.55 11.96 -9.76
N PRO A 83 15.04 12.87 -10.62
CA PRO A 83 14.89 12.76 -12.08
C PRO A 83 15.65 11.58 -12.70
N ALA A 84 16.47 10.86 -11.92
CA ALA A 84 17.35 9.80 -12.41
C ALA A 84 17.02 8.39 -11.90
N ARG A 85 16.02 8.21 -11.00
CA ARG A 85 15.82 6.92 -10.32
C ARG A 85 14.36 6.61 -10.01
N ILE A 86 13.84 5.58 -10.68
CA ILE A 86 12.59 4.88 -10.36
C ILE A 86 12.97 3.58 -9.62
N ASP A 87 13.60 3.72 -8.46
CA ASP A 87 14.05 2.59 -7.62
C ASP A 87 13.23 2.44 -6.34
N ALA A 88 12.06 3.08 -6.29
CA ALA A 88 11.13 2.99 -5.18
C ALA A 88 10.03 1.97 -5.45
N THR A 89 9.78 1.13 -4.45
CA THR A 89 8.68 0.17 -4.42
C THR A 89 7.85 0.42 -3.17
N TYR A 90 6.65 -0.14 -3.14
CA TYR A 90 5.87 -0.19 -1.92
C TYR A 90 5.35 -1.59 -1.68
N GLU A 91 5.15 -1.91 -0.41
CA GLU A 91 4.63 -3.16 0.08
C GLU A 91 3.44 -2.86 0.98
N ILE A 92 2.32 -3.54 0.75
CA ILE A 92 1.16 -3.55 1.64
C ILE A 92 1.14 -4.90 2.34
N ARG A 93 1.22 -4.90 3.66
CA ARG A 93 1.09 -6.10 4.49
C ARG A 93 -0.29 -6.10 5.11
N ILE A 94 -1.06 -7.14 4.81
CA ILE A 94 -2.39 -7.34 5.39
C ILE A 94 -2.30 -8.59 6.27
N ASN A 95 -2.36 -8.38 7.57
CA ASN A 95 -2.29 -9.45 8.55
C ASN A 95 -3.71 -9.83 8.94
N ALA A 96 -4.05 -11.09 8.67
CA ALA A 96 -5.29 -11.70 9.09
C ALA A 96 -5.16 -12.24 10.53
N PRO A 97 -6.27 -12.36 11.27
CA PRO A 97 -6.28 -13.08 12.56
C PRO A 97 -5.77 -14.52 12.42
N GLU A 98 -6.02 -15.16 11.28
CA GLU A 98 -5.47 -16.45 10.89
C GLU A 98 -4.24 -16.24 9.98
N PRO A 99 -3.00 -16.54 10.42
CA PRO A 99 -1.78 -16.17 9.69
C PRO A 99 -1.70 -16.71 8.25
N GLU A 100 -2.35 -17.84 7.97
CA GLU A 100 -2.41 -18.46 6.65
C GLU A 100 -3.20 -17.64 5.61
N LEU A 101 -4.09 -16.77 6.07
CA LEU A 101 -4.87 -15.84 5.24
C LEU A 101 -4.16 -14.49 5.01
N SER A 102 -3.01 -14.27 5.64
CA SER A 102 -2.26 -13.01 5.50
C SER A 102 -1.70 -12.84 4.08
N LEU A 103 -1.72 -11.60 3.61
CA LEU A 103 -1.38 -11.21 2.25
C LEU A 103 -0.28 -10.17 2.24
N VAL A 104 0.55 -10.22 1.20
CA VAL A 104 1.51 -9.18 0.89
C VAL A 104 1.23 -8.71 -0.53
N TRP A 105 1.02 -7.42 -0.72
CA TRP A 105 0.92 -6.82 -2.05
C TRP A 105 2.13 -5.95 -2.30
N ILE A 106 2.62 -5.94 -3.53
CA ILE A 106 3.80 -5.17 -3.92
C ILE A 106 3.55 -4.45 -5.24
N GLY A 107 4.11 -3.25 -5.35
CA GLY A 107 4.01 -2.46 -6.56
C GLY A 107 5.12 -1.41 -6.67
N PRO A 108 5.31 -0.82 -7.86
CA PRO A 108 6.24 0.28 -8.04
C PRO A 108 5.67 1.59 -7.49
N VAL A 109 6.54 2.52 -7.12
CA VAL A 109 6.16 3.91 -6.81
C VAL A 109 6.51 4.80 -8.01
N SER A 110 5.53 5.58 -8.45
CA SER A 110 5.70 6.59 -9.49
C SER A 110 5.55 7.97 -8.87
N VAL A 111 6.54 8.85 -9.05
CA VAL A 111 6.46 10.23 -8.58
C VAL A 111 6.26 11.14 -9.78
N TYR A 112 5.19 11.93 -9.79
CA TYR A 112 4.95 12.89 -10.87
C TYR A 112 5.89 14.09 -10.76
N GLU A 113 6.52 14.45 -11.88
CA GLU A 113 7.30 15.68 -11.98
C GLU A 113 6.37 16.85 -12.33
N VAL A 114 6.15 17.73 -11.36
CA VAL A 114 5.55 19.04 -11.64
C VAL A 114 6.64 19.93 -12.23
N HIS A 115 6.55 20.18 -13.54
CA HIS A 115 7.37 21.19 -14.22
C HIS A 115 6.77 22.55 -13.88
N SER A 116 7.49 23.34 -13.07
CA SER A 116 7.20 24.75 -12.80
C SER A 116 7.75 25.63 -13.91
#